data_AF-A0A955R606-F1
#
_entry.id   AF-A0A955R606-F1
#
_cell.length_a   1.000
_cell.length_b   1.000
_cell.length_c   1.000
_cell.angle_alpha   90.00
_cell.angle_beta   90.00
_cell.angle_gamma   90.00
#
_symmetry.space_group_name_H-M   'P 1'
#
loop_
_entity.id
_entity.type
_entity.pdbx_description
1 polymer ?
#
loop_
_entity_poly.entity_id
_entity_poly.type
_entity_poly.pdbx_seq_one_letter_code
_entity_poly.pdbx_strand_id
1 'polypeptide(L)' 'MIRSTLAFALLTLLTACGGAEDECTTDTHSCEGDILRVCVDGAWEEEEDCAASMEICHDVGDDSHCMTEMSSM' A
#
# COMPACT_ATOMS: atom_id res chain seq x y z
N MET A 1 50.96 10.89 -10.64
CA MET A 1 49.91 10.06 -11.28
C MET A 1 49.15 9.28 -10.22
N ILE A 2 48.29 9.94 -9.45
CA ILE A 2 47.38 9.26 -8.48
C ILE A 2 45.97 9.66 -8.90
N ARG A 3 45.49 8.96 -9.93
CA ARG A 3 44.18 9.16 -10.55
C ARG A 3 43.16 8.31 -9.80
N SER A 4 42.22 8.98 -9.14
CA SER A 4 40.79 8.69 -9.31
C SER A 4 40.31 7.25 -9.00
N THR A 5 40.72 6.66 -7.87
CA THR A 5 40.11 5.42 -7.35
C THR A 5 39.06 5.67 -6.25
N LEU A 6 38.99 6.88 -5.69
CA LEU A 6 38.04 7.21 -4.62
C LEU A 6 36.60 7.45 -5.11
N ALA A 7 36.38 7.62 -6.42
CA ALA A 7 35.04 7.88 -6.97
C ALA A 7 34.18 6.62 -7.15
N PHE A 8 34.79 5.43 -7.20
CA PHE A 8 34.05 4.19 -7.51
C PHE A 8 33.46 3.48 -6.29
N ALA A 9 33.94 3.77 -5.08
CA ALA A 9 33.46 3.11 -3.86
C ALA A 9 32.16 3.73 -3.29
N LEU A 10 31.77 4.93 -3.75
CA LEU A 10 30.58 5.63 -3.26
C LEU A 10 29.29 5.28 -4.02
N LEU A 11 29.39 4.58 -5.16
CA LEU A 11 28.28 4.36 -6.09
C LEU A 11 27.45 3.09 -5.83
N THR A 12 27.84 2.23 -4.88
CA THR A 12 27.14 0.95 -4.62
C THR A 12 26.27 0.94 -3.36
N LEU A 13 26.19 2.04 -2.61
CA LEU A 13 25.43 2.11 -1.35
C LEU A 13 23.99 2.61 -1.50
N LEU A 14 23.52 2.88 -2.72
CA LEU A 14 22.19 3.48 -2.97
C LEU A 14 21.13 2.49 -3.48
N THR A 15 21.44 1.22 -3.73
CA THR A 15 20.48 0.30 -4.38
C THR A 15 19.84 -0.71 -3.43
N ALA A 16 19.70 -0.38 -2.16
CA ALA A 16 18.83 -1.14 -1.26
C ALA A 16 18.18 -0.19 -0.25
N CYS A 17 17.45 0.80 -0.75
CA CYS A 17 16.24 1.19 -0.06
C CYS A 17 15.25 0.04 -0.28
N GLY A 18 15.41 -1.03 0.51
CA GLY A 18 14.35 -2.01 0.68
C GLY A 18 13.22 -1.22 1.31
N GLY A 19 12.22 -0.91 0.49
CA GLY A 19 10.93 -0.54 1.04
C GLY A 19 10.59 -1.64 2.03
N ALA A 20 10.32 -1.26 3.26
CA ALA A 20 9.34 -2.02 4.01
C ALA A 20 8.04 -1.78 3.25
N GLU A 21 7.89 -2.51 2.15
CA GLU A 21 6.63 -2.68 1.46
C GLU A 21 5.78 -3.30 2.58
N ASP A 22 4.70 -2.64 2.95
CA ASP A 22 3.75 -3.14 3.93
C ASP A 22 3.25 -4.50 3.44
N GLU A 23 4.01 -5.56 3.71
CA GLU A 23 3.72 -6.93 3.32
C GLU A 23 2.37 -7.26 3.95
N CYS A 24 1.34 -7.26 3.12
CA CYS A 24 -0.01 -7.54 3.54
C CYS A 24 -0.27 -9.04 3.47
N THR A 25 -1.23 -9.51 4.27
CA THR A 25 -1.66 -10.90 4.17
C THR A 25 -2.59 -11.02 2.98
N THR A 26 -2.34 -11.97 2.07
CA THR A 26 -3.20 -12.18 0.90
C THR A 26 -4.66 -12.32 1.31
N ASP A 27 -5.56 -11.74 0.52
CA ASP A 27 -7.00 -11.64 0.79
C ASP A 27 -7.39 -10.76 2.00
N THR A 28 -6.46 -10.06 2.63
CA THR A 28 -6.78 -9.00 3.60
C THR A 28 -7.23 -7.75 2.86
N HIS A 29 -8.30 -7.13 3.35
CA HIS A 29 -8.77 -5.82 2.89
C HIS A 29 -8.29 -4.69 3.81
N SER A 30 -8.03 -3.52 3.24
CA SER A 30 -7.71 -2.32 4.02
C SER A 30 -8.11 -1.06 3.28
N CYS A 31 -8.50 -0.03 4.02
CA CYS A 31 -8.87 1.26 3.45
C CYS A 31 -7.66 2.20 3.34
N GLU A 32 -7.47 2.81 2.17
CA GLU A 32 -6.64 3.99 1.99
C GLU A 32 -7.53 5.21 1.70
N GLY A 33 -7.95 5.89 2.76
CA GLY A 33 -8.98 6.92 2.64
C GLY A 33 -10.31 6.28 2.26
N ASP A 34 -10.85 6.66 1.10
CA ASP A 34 -12.10 6.13 0.56
C ASP A 34 -11.88 4.96 -0.42
N ILE A 35 -10.64 4.53 -0.63
CA ILE A 35 -10.30 3.42 -1.52
C ILE A 35 -10.18 2.13 -0.72
N LEU A 36 -11.03 1.15 -1.05
CA LEU A 36 -10.89 -0.22 -0.60
C LEU A 36 -9.78 -0.88 -1.40
N ARG A 37 -8.76 -1.39 -0.70
CA ARG A 37 -7.65 -2.14 -1.29
C ARG A 37 -7.69 -3.58 -0.81
N VAL A 38 -7.28 -4.48 -1.67
CA VAL A 38 -7.11 -5.90 -1.37
C VAL A 38 -5.64 -6.26 -1.52
N CYS A 39 -5.17 -7.12 -0.62
CA CYS A 39 -3.82 -7.64 -0.72
C CYS A 39 -3.76 -8.79 -1.74
N VAL A 40 -3.02 -8.60 -2.83
CA VAL A 40 -2.76 -9.61 -3.86
C VAL A 40 -1.27 -9.90 -3.90
N ASP A 41 -0.88 -11.16 -3.69
CA ASP A 41 0.52 -11.61 -3.71
C ASP A 41 1.47 -10.76 -2.82
N GLY A 42 0.96 -10.22 -1.70
CA GLY A 42 1.72 -9.41 -0.74
C GLY A 42 1.80 -7.92 -1.07
N ALA A 43 1.07 -7.46 -2.11
CA ALA A 43 0.96 -6.06 -2.49
C ALA A 43 -0.49 -5.56 -2.37
N TRP A 44 -0.65 -4.33 -1.90
CA TRP A 44 -1.95 -3.65 -1.88
C TRP A 44 -2.34 -3.21 -3.30
N GLU A 45 -3.43 -3.77 -3.80
CA GLU A 45 -4.05 -3.39 -5.07
C GLU A 45 -5.38 -2.69 -4.79
N GLU A 46 -5.73 -1.68 -5.58
CA GLU A 46 -7.03 -1.01 -5.48
C GLU A 46 -8.15 -1.95 -5.94
N GLU A 47 -9.09 -2.27 -5.05
CA GLU A 47 -10.24 -3.12 -5.35
C GLU A 47 -11.45 -2.27 -5.75
N GLU A 48 -11.78 -1.24 -4.96
CA GLU A 48 -12.95 -0.39 -5.17
C GLU A 48 -12.73 1.03 -4.63
N ASP A 49 -13.30 2.04 -5.30
CA ASP A 49 -13.38 3.42 -4.80
C ASP A 49 -14.77 3.65 -4.18
N CYS A 50 -14.86 3.65 -2.86
CA CYS A 50 -16.13 3.83 -2.16
C CYS A 50 -16.73 5.21 -2.43
N ALA A 51 -15.91 6.24 -2.67
CA ALA A 51 -16.38 7.59 -2.93
C ALA A 51 -17.11 7.68 -4.29
N ALA A 52 -16.77 6.82 -5.26
CA ALA A 52 -17.49 6.75 -6.53
C ALA A 52 -18.96 6.32 -6.36
N SER A 53 -19.26 5.54 -5.32
CA SER A 53 -20.61 5.07 -4.97
C SER A 53 -21.30 5.92 -3.90
N MET A 54 -20.69 7.04 -3.49
CA MET A 54 -21.13 7.86 -2.34
C MET A 54 -21.13 7.07 -1.01
N GLU A 55 -20.26 6.08 -0.91
CA GLU A 55 -20.02 5.25 0.27
C GLU A 55 -18.73 5.69 0.98
N ILE A 56 -18.51 5.18 2.18
CA ILE A 56 -17.28 5.42 2.95
C ILE A 56 -16.59 4.09 3.16
N CYS A 57 -15.26 4.05 3.00
CA CYS A 57 -14.49 2.87 3.31
C CYS A 57 -14.42 2.67 4.84
N HIS A 58 -14.95 1.55 5.32
CA HIS A 58 -14.97 1.21 6.73
C HIS A 58 -13.80 0.28 7.06
N ASP A 59 -12.75 0.84 7.65
CA ASP A 59 -11.55 0.08 8.06
C ASP A 59 -11.81 -0.65 9.38
N VAL A 60 -12.00 -1.96 9.31
CA VAL A 60 -12.19 -2.85 10.48
C VAL A 60 -11.10 -3.92 10.57
N GLY A 61 -9.93 -3.64 9.99
CA GLY A 61 -8.86 -4.63 9.83
C GLY A 61 -9.13 -5.50 8.62
N ASP A 62 -9.01 -6.82 8.74
CA ASP A 62 -9.11 -7.75 7.60
C ASP A 62 -10.49 -7.78 6.91
N ASP A 63 -11.54 -7.28 7.57
CA ASP A 63 -12.93 -7.23 7.08
C ASP A 63 -13.30 -5.85 6.51
N SER A 64 -12.33 -5.03 6.09
CA SER A 64 -12.60 -3.68 5.56
C SER A 64 -13.52 -3.70 4.33
N HIS A 65 -14.48 -2.78 4.25
CA HIS A 65 -15.47 -2.75 3.15
C HIS A 65 -16.10 -1.37 2.95
N CYS A 66 -16.63 -1.11 1.74
CA CYS A 66 -17.43 0.08 1.47
C CYS A 66 -18.82 -0.04 2.12
N MET A 67 -19.22 0.98 2.87
CA MET A 67 -20.58 1.11 3.37
C MET A 67 -21.12 2.51 3.17
N THR A 68 -22.36 2.59 2.69
CA THR A 68 -23.20 3.76 2.90
C THR A 68 -23.47 3.88 4.41
N GLU A 69 -23.27 5.06 4.99
CA GLU A 69 -23.51 5.42 6.42
C GLU A 69 -24.97 5.17 6.92
N MET A 70 -25.81 4.48 6.14
CA MET A 70 -27.25 4.27 6.35
C MET A 70 -27.66 2.81 6.55
N SER A 71 -26.75 1.89 6.86
CA SER A 71 -27.07 0.46 7.03
C SER A 71 -27.44 0.03 8.46
N SER A 72 -27.55 0.97 9.42
CA SER A 72 -28.08 0.71 10.76
C SER A 72 -29.47 1.33 10.95
N MET A 73 -30.49 0.74 10.31
CA MET A 73 -31.90 1.04 10.56
C MET A 73 -32.67 -0.23 10.94
#